data_AF-A0A3D1A871-F1
#
_entry.id   AF-A0A3D1A871-F1
#
_cell.length_a   1.000
_cell.length_b   1.000
_cell.length_c   1.000
_cell.angle_alpha   90.00
_cell.angle_beta   90.00
_cell.angle_gamma   90.00
#
_symmetry.space_group_name_H-M   'P 1'
#
loop_
_entity.id
_entity.type
_entity.pdbx_description
1 polymer ?
#
loop_
_entity_poly.entity_id
_entity_poly.type
_entity_poly.pdbx_seq_one_letter_code
_entity_poly.pdbx_strand_id
1 'polypeptide(L)'
;MNIKNVVTGLLAAFALALAPAAYAADNGTEFGIEDDLSVLGTEGTALDPDAEIKGFTVFGATQAAYTGTVVGAGNVVVNGHLAVSSGAYFVGGSTFAAGGAYFTGVSSFSNVANIHIAGGTVNQVLKKVAGGGMVWGDDNTGLTSLGSPRRLQMVNDSDDGLIDSVFLQNAGDTNITMLATSSMTILGAFEAGGAVALRDNLAVTGITSLNGIINLGDGAGDLVTMMAPLTVMGTSSITVQGALEVDGAAKFDGSVALGDAAEDLLTVNAQSSFVGGSTFTAGAYFQSISSFSSAANIHVAGGTVNQVLKKVPGGGMAWGDDNTGLTALGTARRLQMVNDTNDGLINSAFLQNAGDTNITMLATSSMTVLGAFGAGGAVELGNTLTVADNAQLGNATSDIHAVNREPEAGVALSVDSGGASGNYVAKFYSNGSLAAWLRTK
;
A
#
# COMPACT_ATOMS: atom_id res chain seq x y z
N MET A 1 13.33 -140.43 -18.04
CA MET A 1 13.96 -139.10 -18.26
C MET A 1 15.26 -139.09 -17.47
N ASN A 2 16.41 -138.96 -18.14
CA ASN A 2 17.72 -139.16 -17.50
C ASN A 2 18.06 -137.92 -16.64
N ILE A 3 17.95 -138.06 -15.32
CA ILE A 3 18.22 -137.00 -14.34
C ILE A 3 19.60 -136.35 -14.54
N LYS A 4 20.57 -137.09 -15.08
CA LYS A 4 21.89 -136.53 -15.42
C LYS A 4 21.78 -135.41 -16.45
N ASN A 5 20.91 -135.52 -17.46
CA ASN A 5 20.82 -134.49 -18.50
C ASN A 5 20.15 -133.20 -17.99
N VAL A 6 19.22 -133.31 -17.04
CA VAL A 6 18.56 -132.14 -16.42
C VAL A 6 19.51 -131.41 -15.48
N VAL A 7 20.26 -132.16 -14.65
CA VAL A 7 21.24 -131.55 -13.73
C VAL A 7 22.38 -130.90 -14.50
N THR A 8 22.89 -131.54 -15.56
CA THR A 8 23.93 -130.94 -16.41
C THR A 8 23.43 -129.68 -17.13
N GLY A 9 22.18 -129.68 -17.60
CA GLY A 9 21.57 -128.49 -18.22
C GLY A 9 21.40 -127.33 -17.23
N LEU A 10 20.98 -127.61 -15.99
CA LEU A 10 20.78 -126.57 -14.97
C LEU A 10 22.11 -126.00 -14.45
N LEU A 11 23.14 -126.85 -14.28
CA LEU A 11 24.48 -126.39 -13.91
C LEU A 11 25.11 -125.52 -15.01
N ALA A 12 24.91 -125.87 -16.28
CA ALA A 12 25.41 -125.07 -17.41
C ALA A 12 24.71 -123.70 -17.47
N ALA A 13 23.40 -123.63 -17.24
CA ALA A 13 22.67 -122.36 -17.20
C ALA A 13 23.11 -121.46 -16.03
N PHE A 14 23.39 -122.03 -14.85
CA PHE A 14 23.90 -121.28 -13.70
C PHE A 14 25.33 -120.78 -13.89
N ALA A 15 26.18 -121.55 -14.58
CA ALA A 15 27.54 -121.14 -14.92
C ALA A 15 27.57 -120.00 -15.96
N LEU A 16 26.61 -119.97 -16.89
CA LEU A 16 26.46 -118.88 -17.87
C LEU A 16 25.93 -117.58 -17.25
N ALA A 17 25.16 -117.65 -16.16
CA ALA A 17 24.67 -116.46 -15.44
C ALA A 17 25.71 -115.83 -14.49
N LEU A 18 26.83 -116.51 -14.23
CA LEU A 18 27.94 -116.05 -13.39
C LEU A 18 29.16 -115.57 -14.18
N ALA A 19 29.06 -115.50 -15.51
CA ALA A 19 30.11 -114.88 -16.31
C ALA A 19 30.22 -113.39 -15.92
N PRO A 20 31.32 -112.94 -15.29
CA PRO A 20 31.53 -111.52 -15.05
C PRO A 20 31.46 -110.81 -16.40
N ALA A 21 30.77 -109.67 -16.45
CA ALA A 21 30.82 -108.79 -17.62
C ALA A 21 32.30 -108.61 -17.99
N ALA A 22 32.69 -109.09 -19.17
CA ALA A 22 34.03 -108.94 -19.67
C ALA A 22 34.24 -107.45 -19.94
N TYR A 23 34.66 -106.71 -18.92
CA TYR A 23 35.23 -105.39 -19.11
C TYR A 23 36.49 -105.63 -19.93
N ALA A 24 36.51 -105.13 -21.17
CA ALA A 24 37.71 -105.11 -21.97
C ALA A 24 38.80 -104.38 -21.15
N ALA A 25 39.79 -105.13 -20.68
CA ALA A 25 41.01 -104.53 -20.18
C ALA A 25 41.70 -103.85 -21.37
N ASP A 26 42.23 -102.65 -21.18
CA ASP A 26 43.11 -102.01 -22.15
C ASP A 26 44.21 -103.02 -22.50
N ASN A 27 44.22 -103.47 -23.76
CA ASN A 27 45.15 -104.48 -24.23
C ASN A 27 46.37 -103.85 -24.92
N GLY A 28 46.54 -102.53 -24.81
CA GLY A 28 47.62 -101.79 -25.45
C GLY A 28 47.53 -101.81 -26.98
N THR A 29 46.34 -102.07 -27.55
CA THR A 29 46.15 -101.96 -29.00
C THR A 29 46.06 -100.49 -29.36
N GLU A 30 47.11 -99.99 -30.00
CA GLU A 30 47.13 -98.64 -30.54
C GLU A 30 46.60 -98.64 -31.98
N PHE A 31 45.73 -97.68 -32.29
CA PHE A 31 45.31 -97.37 -33.64
C PHE A 31 45.99 -96.07 -34.07
N GLY A 32 46.76 -96.14 -35.14
CA GLY A 32 47.43 -94.98 -35.73
C GLY A 32 46.88 -94.66 -37.12
N ILE A 33 46.74 -93.38 -37.42
CA ILE A 33 46.51 -92.84 -38.76
C ILE A 33 47.69 -91.92 -39.05
N GLU A 34 48.33 -92.07 -40.22
CA GLU A 34 49.54 -91.32 -40.57
C GLU A 34 49.26 -89.91 -41.13
N ASP A 35 48.00 -89.62 -41.49
CA ASP A 35 47.58 -88.36 -42.13
C ASP A 35 46.22 -87.90 -41.54
N ASP A 36 45.26 -87.50 -42.37
CA ASP A 36 43.97 -87.01 -41.92
C ASP A 36 43.02 -88.12 -41.42
N LEU A 37 42.36 -87.88 -40.29
CA LEU A 37 41.17 -88.62 -39.87
C LEU A 37 39.92 -87.81 -40.23
N SER A 38 39.16 -88.32 -41.19
CA SER A 38 37.81 -87.85 -41.47
C SER A 38 36.79 -88.85 -40.95
N VAL A 39 35.94 -88.41 -40.02
CA VAL A 39 34.75 -89.16 -39.59
C VAL A 39 33.53 -88.45 -40.17
N LEU A 40 32.78 -89.17 -41.01
CA LEU A 40 31.58 -88.66 -41.67
C LEU A 40 30.36 -89.40 -41.11
N GLY A 41 29.33 -88.63 -40.79
CA GLY A 41 28.06 -89.12 -40.28
C GLY A 41 26.92 -88.39 -40.95
N THR A 42 25.85 -89.10 -41.29
CA THR A 42 24.67 -88.52 -41.95
C THR A 42 23.40 -88.63 -41.14
N GLU A 43 23.39 -89.40 -40.05
CA GLU A 43 22.17 -89.73 -39.28
C GLU A 43 22.35 -89.78 -37.75
N GLY A 44 23.43 -89.22 -37.19
CA GLY A 44 23.70 -89.27 -35.76
C GLY A 44 22.57 -88.73 -34.88
N THR A 45 22.18 -89.50 -33.86
CA THR A 45 21.23 -89.07 -32.81
C THR A 45 21.93 -89.02 -31.45
N ALA A 46 21.27 -88.47 -30.42
CA ALA A 46 21.81 -88.49 -29.07
C ALA A 46 22.01 -89.92 -28.50
N LEU A 47 21.31 -90.93 -29.05
CA LEU A 47 21.45 -92.34 -28.66
C LEU A 47 22.42 -93.11 -29.55
N ASP A 48 22.79 -92.55 -30.70
CA ASP A 48 23.66 -93.17 -31.68
C ASP A 48 24.45 -92.06 -32.40
N PRO A 49 25.44 -91.45 -31.73
CA PRO A 49 26.24 -90.39 -32.32
C PRO A 49 27.26 -90.96 -33.31
N ASP A 50 27.49 -90.25 -34.42
CA ASP A 50 28.40 -90.69 -35.49
C ASP A 50 29.88 -90.79 -35.05
N ALA A 51 30.24 -90.15 -33.93
CA ALA A 51 31.56 -90.25 -33.31
C ALA A 51 31.44 -90.15 -31.78
N GLU A 52 31.99 -91.13 -31.06
CA GLU A 52 32.05 -91.15 -29.59
C GLU A 52 33.48 -91.17 -29.08
N ILE A 53 33.82 -90.20 -28.25
CA ILE A 53 35.10 -90.14 -27.55
C ILE A 53 34.85 -90.44 -26.07
N LYS A 54 35.07 -91.71 -25.67
CA LYS A 54 34.80 -92.20 -24.31
C LYS A 54 36.03 -92.21 -23.40
N GLY A 55 37.23 -92.18 -23.97
CA GLY A 55 38.49 -92.17 -23.22
C GLY A 55 38.95 -90.76 -22.85
N PHE A 56 40.12 -90.68 -22.21
CA PHE A 56 40.88 -89.43 -22.21
C PHE A 56 41.50 -89.28 -23.60
N THR A 57 41.21 -88.20 -24.30
CA THR A 57 41.63 -88.02 -25.69
C THR A 57 42.28 -86.68 -25.88
N VAL A 58 43.37 -86.67 -26.64
CA VAL A 58 44.14 -85.48 -26.96
C VAL A 58 44.16 -85.32 -28.47
N PHE A 59 43.58 -84.24 -28.98
CA PHE A 59 43.75 -83.80 -30.36
C PHE A 59 44.95 -82.84 -30.41
N GLY A 60 46.03 -83.27 -31.06
CA GLY A 60 47.28 -82.52 -31.17
C GLY A 60 48.47 -83.26 -30.56
N ALA A 61 49.58 -82.54 -30.32
CA ALA A 61 50.80 -83.16 -29.80
C ALA A 61 50.62 -83.61 -28.34
N THR A 62 51.06 -84.83 -28.04
CA THR A 62 51.08 -85.34 -26.67
C THR A 62 52.02 -84.51 -25.80
N GLN A 63 51.56 -84.09 -24.64
CA GLN A 63 52.36 -83.39 -23.65
C GLN A 63 52.71 -84.31 -22.47
N ALA A 64 53.79 -83.97 -21.75
CA ALA A 64 54.17 -84.65 -20.52
C ALA A 64 53.15 -84.46 -19.38
N ALA A 65 52.37 -83.36 -19.42
CA ALA A 65 51.29 -83.08 -18.46
C ALA A 65 50.23 -82.15 -19.08
N TYR A 66 48.97 -82.33 -18.70
CA TYR A 66 47.85 -81.48 -19.10
C TYR A 66 47.35 -80.66 -17.90
N THR A 67 48.15 -79.66 -17.50
CA THR A 67 47.88 -78.85 -16.32
C THR A 67 46.52 -78.16 -16.43
N GLY A 68 45.65 -78.35 -15.43
CA GLY A 68 44.30 -77.78 -15.41
C GLY A 68 43.22 -78.65 -16.05
N THR A 69 43.57 -79.77 -16.69
CA THR A 69 42.60 -80.77 -17.16
C THR A 69 42.57 -81.97 -16.22
N VAL A 70 41.38 -82.48 -15.92
CA VAL A 70 41.23 -83.75 -15.21
C VAL A 70 41.51 -84.88 -16.20
N VAL A 71 42.50 -85.74 -15.92
CA VAL A 71 42.73 -86.94 -16.73
C VAL A 71 41.68 -87.98 -16.35
N GLY A 72 40.80 -88.32 -17.28
CA GLY A 72 39.68 -89.22 -17.04
C GLY A 72 38.90 -89.55 -18.30
N ALA A 73 38.09 -90.61 -18.24
CA ALA A 73 37.23 -91.03 -19.33
C ALA A 73 36.26 -89.90 -19.75
N GLY A 74 36.13 -89.67 -21.05
CA GLY A 74 35.28 -88.64 -21.65
C GLY A 74 35.89 -87.24 -21.71
N ASN A 75 37.08 -87.04 -21.13
CA ASN A 75 37.74 -85.73 -21.17
C ASN A 75 38.56 -85.59 -22.46
N VAL A 76 38.31 -84.49 -23.17
CA VAL A 76 38.97 -84.15 -24.43
C VAL A 76 39.89 -82.94 -24.21
N VAL A 77 41.14 -83.06 -24.64
CA VAL A 77 42.10 -81.96 -24.73
C VAL A 77 42.32 -81.64 -26.20
N VAL A 78 42.22 -80.37 -26.56
CA VAL A 78 42.68 -79.88 -27.87
C VAL A 78 43.96 -79.07 -27.63
N ASN A 79 45.09 -79.63 -28.03
CA ASN A 79 46.38 -78.96 -27.95
C ASN A 79 46.66 -78.23 -29.26
N GLY A 80 46.09 -77.02 -29.39
CA GLY A 80 46.16 -76.20 -30.60
C GLY A 80 44.92 -75.32 -30.74
N HIS A 81 44.38 -75.24 -31.95
CA HIS A 81 43.16 -74.50 -32.25
C HIS A 81 41.98 -75.44 -32.49
N LEU A 82 40.84 -75.17 -31.85
CA LEU A 82 39.55 -75.75 -32.21
C LEU A 82 38.79 -74.76 -33.10
N ALA A 83 38.61 -75.09 -34.37
CA ALA A 83 37.75 -74.35 -35.28
C ALA A 83 36.42 -75.09 -35.44
N VAL A 84 35.30 -74.41 -35.21
CA VAL A 84 33.95 -74.94 -35.40
C VAL A 84 33.18 -74.00 -36.32
N SER A 85 32.53 -74.55 -37.36
CA SER A 85 31.80 -73.74 -38.34
C SER A 85 30.40 -73.33 -37.87
N SER A 86 29.74 -74.17 -37.05
CA SER A 86 28.31 -74.06 -36.75
C SER A 86 27.99 -74.02 -35.25
N GLY A 87 29.01 -73.90 -34.40
CA GLY A 87 28.89 -73.77 -32.95
C GLY A 87 29.54 -74.89 -32.16
N ALA A 88 29.94 -74.59 -30.92
CA ALA A 88 30.36 -75.56 -29.91
C ALA A 88 29.44 -75.41 -28.70
N TYR A 89 28.96 -76.53 -28.16
CA TYR A 89 28.09 -76.55 -26.98
C TYR A 89 28.85 -77.14 -25.80
N PHE A 90 29.15 -76.30 -24.81
CA PHE A 90 29.80 -76.70 -23.57
C PHE A 90 28.76 -76.77 -22.46
N VAL A 91 28.55 -77.95 -21.88
CA VAL A 91 27.67 -78.12 -20.72
C VAL A 91 28.49 -77.94 -19.46
N GLY A 92 28.04 -77.03 -18.58
CA GLY A 92 28.73 -76.69 -17.33
C GLY A 92 29.58 -75.42 -17.42
N GLY A 93 30.44 -75.20 -16.42
CA GLY A 93 31.30 -74.02 -16.37
C GLY A 93 32.47 -74.09 -17.35
N SER A 94 32.68 -73.04 -18.14
CA SER A 94 33.89 -72.86 -18.94
C SER A 94 34.84 -71.90 -18.24
N THR A 95 36.10 -72.31 -18.07
CA THR A 95 37.14 -71.45 -17.47
C THR A 95 38.15 -71.08 -18.54
N PHE A 96 38.24 -69.78 -18.87
CA PHE A 96 39.29 -69.25 -19.74
C PHE A 96 40.42 -68.72 -18.85
N ALA A 97 41.59 -69.35 -18.93
CA ALA A 97 42.78 -68.93 -18.19
C ALA A 97 43.48 -67.75 -18.90
N ALA A 98 44.81 -67.64 -18.76
CA ALA A 98 45.62 -66.56 -19.31
C ALA A 98 45.21 -66.21 -20.77
N GLY A 99 44.85 -64.94 -21.00
CA GLY A 99 44.33 -64.42 -22.27
C GLY A 99 42.82 -64.14 -22.29
N GLY A 100 42.04 -64.72 -21.38
CA GLY A 100 40.62 -64.46 -21.23
C GLY A 100 39.76 -64.93 -22.41
N ALA A 101 38.49 -64.51 -22.42
CA ALA A 101 37.59 -64.70 -23.56
C ALA A 101 37.56 -63.42 -24.39
N TYR A 102 37.84 -63.53 -25.69
CA TYR A 102 37.79 -62.41 -26.65
C TYR A 102 36.64 -62.60 -27.62
N PHE A 103 35.68 -61.68 -27.61
CA PHE A 103 34.49 -61.71 -28.46
C PHE A 103 34.56 -60.54 -29.46
N THR A 104 34.59 -60.83 -30.76
CA THR A 104 34.66 -59.81 -31.83
C THR A 104 33.29 -59.42 -32.40
N GLY A 105 32.21 -60.06 -31.94
CA GLY A 105 30.84 -59.83 -32.38
C GLY A 105 29.86 -59.77 -31.21
N VAL A 106 28.56 -59.82 -31.52
CA VAL A 106 27.50 -59.79 -30.50
C VAL A 106 27.41 -61.14 -29.81
N SER A 107 27.69 -61.16 -28.51
CA SER A 107 27.38 -62.29 -27.63
C SER A 107 26.01 -62.09 -27.00
N SER A 108 25.04 -62.92 -27.35
CA SER A 108 23.72 -62.92 -26.73
C SER A 108 23.62 -63.98 -25.63
N PHE A 109 23.23 -63.56 -24.43
CA PHE A 109 22.96 -64.46 -23.31
C PHE A 109 21.46 -64.46 -23.04
N SER A 110 20.83 -65.64 -23.01
CA SER A 110 19.37 -65.78 -22.86
C SER A 110 18.87 -65.55 -21.42
N ASN A 111 19.78 -65.44 -20.44
CA ASN A 111 19.48 -65.15 -19.05
C ASN A 111 20.61 -64.29 -18.46
N VAL A 112 20.25 -63.20 -17.80
CA VAL A 112 21.20 -62.29 -17.13
C VAL A 112 22.05 -62.99 -16.06
N ALA A 113 21.53 -64.05 -15.44
CA ALA A 113 22.28 -64.87 -14.48
C ALA A 113 23.42 -65.67 -15.12
N ASN A 114 23.45 -65.82 -16.46
CA ASN A 114 24.50 -66.55 -17.17
C ASN A 114 25.77 -65.71 -17.39
N ILE A 115 25.75 -64.42 -17.06
CA ILE A 115 26.92 -63.55 -17.11
C ILE A 115 27.42 -63.34 -15.68
N HIS A 116 28.32 -64.20 -15.24
CA HIS A 116 29.05 -64.01 -13.98
C HIS A 116 30.46 -63.51 -14.27
N ILE A 117 30.66 -62.20 -14.12
CA ILE A 117 31.99 -61.60 -14.15
C ILE A 117 32.46 -61.53 -12.70
N ALA A 118 33.29 -62.48 -12.30
CA ALA A 118 33.83 -62.52 -10.94
C ALA A 118 34.82 -61.37 -10.69
N GLY A 119 35.06 -61.06 -9.40
CA GLY A 119 35.95 -60.00 -8.95
C GLY A 119 35.19 -58.78 -8.44
N GLY A 120 35.86 -57.63 -8.44
CA GLY A 120 35.34 -56.37 -7.93
C GLY A 120 35.22 -56.34 -6.39
N THR A 121 35.30 -55.15 -5.81
CA THR A 121 34.92 -54.89 -4.41
C THR A 121 33.57 -54.19 -4.34
N VAL A 122 33.00 -54.07 -3.13
CA VAL A 122 31.81 -53.23 -2.90
C VAL A 122 32.08 -51.82 -3.46
N ASN A 123 31.09 -51.26 -4.17
CA ASN A 123 31.13 -49.97 -4.88
C ASN A 123 31.99 -49.91 -6.16
N GLN A 124 32.36 -51.05 -6.73
CA GLN A 124 32.95 -51.10 -8.06
C GLN A 124 31.91 -51.42 -9.13
N VAL A 125 32.05 -50.77 -10.28
CA VAL A 125 31.25 -51.03 -11.49
C VAL A 125 32.19 -51.44 -12.62
N LEU A 126 31.68 -52.23 -13.57
CA LEU A 126 32.42 -52.58 -14.77
C LEU A 126 32.48 -51.37 -15.70
N LYS A 127 33.69 -50.87 -15.95
CA LYS A 127 33.96 -49.74 -16.84
C LYS A 127 34.73 -50.20 -18.07
N LYS A 128 34.43 -49.62 -19.23
CA LYS A 128 35.19 -49.80 -20.46
C LYS A 128 36.51 -49.02 -20.35
N VAL A 129 37.63 -49.65 -20.69
CA VAL A 129 38.95 -48.99 -20.76
C VAL A 129 39.41 -48.81 -22.20
N ALA A 130 40.45 -47.99 -22.39
CA ALA A 130 41.17 -47.90 -23.66
C ALA A 130 41.66 -49.30 -24.08
N GLY A 131 41.43 -49.66 -25.35
CA GLY A 131 41.70 -51.02 -25.86
C GLY A 131 40.51 -51.98 -25.84
N GLY A 132 39.32 -51.54 -25.37
CA GLY A 132 38.07 -52.30 -25.50
C GLY A 132 37.81 -53.33 -24.40
N GLY A 133 38.74 -53.47 -23.46
CA GLY A 133 38.55 -54.29 -22.25
C GLY A 133 37.57 -53.66 -21.26
N MET A 134 37.12 -54.48 -20.30
CA MET A 134 36.33 -54.05 -19.15
C MET A 134 37.14 -54.25 -17.87
N VAL A 135 37.11 -53.28 -16.96
CA VAL A 135 37.77 -53.36 -15.64
C VAL A 135 36.79 -53.01 -14.54
N TRP A 136 36.98 -53.56 -13.34
CA TRP A 136 36.31 -53.08 -12.15
C TRP A 136 36.94 -51.75 -11.72
N GLY A 137 36.14 -50.70 -11.63
CA GLY A 137 36.57 -49.39 -11.16
C GLY A 137 35.58 -48.81 -10.17
N ASP A 138 36.08 -48.06 -9.19
CA ASP A 138 35.24 -47.42 -8.18
C ASP A 138 34.26 -46.44 -8.83
N ASP A 139 33.02 -46.44 -8.36
CA ASP A 139 31.97 -45.53 -8.83
C ASP A 139 32.30 -44.05 -8.57
N ASN A 140 33.19 -43.78 -7.60
CA ASN A 140 33.64 -42.44 -7.20
C ASN A 140 34.64 -41.76 -8.17
N THR A 141 34.94 -42.35 -9.32
CA THR A 141 35.90 -41.77 -10.28
C THR A 141 35.25 -40.87 -11.34
N GLY A 142 33.94 -40.61 -11.26
CA GLY A 142 33.32 -39.41 -11.88
C GLY A 142 33.50 -38.20 -10.96
N LEU A 143 33.93 -37.05 -11.50
CA LEU A 143 34.41 -35.83 -10.82
C LEU A 143 34.29 -35.82 -9.28
N THR A 144 35.43 -36.02 -8.61
CA THR A 144 35.57 -35.86 -7.15
C THR A 144 35.31 -34.43 -6.64
N SER A 145 35.15 -33.45 -7.53
CA SER A 145 35.05 -32.02 -7.16
C SER A 145 33.62 -31.48 -6.98
N LEU A 146 32.56 -32.27 -7.21
CA LEU A 146 31.17 -31.75 -7.23
C LEU A 146 30.24 -32.31 -6.14
N GLY A 147 30.79 -32.87 -5.07
CA GLY A 147 30.02 -33.28 -3.89
C GLY A 147 29.18 -34.55 -4.08
N SER A 148 28.45 -34.97 -3.04
CA SER A 148 27.70 -36.22 -3.04
C SER A 148 26.56 -36.21 -4.08
N PRO A 149 26.47 -37.22 -4.97
CA PRO A 149 25.50 -37.23 -6.07
C PRO A 149 24.09 -37.49 -5.54
N ARG A 150 23.35 -36.43 -5.26
CA ARG A 150 21.89 -36.48 -5.01
C ARG A 150 21.07 -35.71 -6.06
N ARG A 151 21.66 -35.31 -7.20
CA ARG A 151 20.99 -34.53 -8.27
C ARG A 151 21.36 -35.03 -9.67
N LEU A 152 20.49 -34.77 -10.66
CA LEU A 152 20.76 -34.98 -12.09
C LEU A 152 21.99 -34.17 -12.50
N GLN A 153 23.12 -34.83 -12.71
CA GLN A 153 24.34 -34.26 -13.28
C GLN A 153 24.42 -34.70 -14.75
N MET A 154 24.43 -33.75 -15.67
CA MET A 154 24.92 -33.97 -17.03
C MET A 154 26.33 -33.41 -17.10
N VAL A 155 27.32 -34.30 -17.14
CA VAL A 155 28.72 -33.95 -17.38
C VAL A 155 28.97 -33.89 -18.88
N ASN A 156 29.88 -33.00 -19.29
CA ASN A 156 30.30 -32.89 -20.67
C ASN A 156 31.17 -34.09 -21.10
N ASP A 157 31.38 -34.26 -22.40
CA ASP A 157 32.17 -35.37 -22.97
C ASP A 157 33.65 -35.38 -22.51
N SER A 158 34.12 -34.30 -21.89
CA SER A 158 35.50 -34.14 -21.39
C SER A 158 35.64 -34.46 -19.90
N ASP A 159 34.54 -34.83 -19.21
CA ASP A 159 34.51 -35.06 -17.77
C ASP A 159 35.16 -33.92 -16.95
N ASP A 160 35.07 -32.68 -17.44
CA ASP A 160 35.68 -31.50 -16.79
C ASP A 160 34.67 -30.38 -16.50
N GLY A 161 33.41 -30.55 -16.89
CA GLY A 161 32.36 -29.57 -16.66
C GLY A 161 30.95 -30.17 -16.75
N LEU A 162 29.96 -29.42 -16.29
CA LEU A 162 28.55 -29.75 -16.51
C LEU A 162 28.12 -29.21 -17.88
N ILE A 163 27.42 -30.04 -18.66
CA ILE A 163 26.74 -29.63 -19.90
C ILE A 163 25.24 -29.56 -19.62
N ASP A 164 24.57 -28.52 -20.11
CA ASP A 164 23.11 -28.31 -20.02
C ASP A 164 22.49 -28.27 -18.61
N SER A 165 23.30 -28.15 -17.55
CA SER A 165 22.76 -27.95 -16.20
C SER A 165 22.24 -26.52 -16.03
N VAL A 166 20.92 -26.38 -16.01
CA VAL A 166 20.19 -25.11 -15.75
C VAL A 166 20.35 -24.66 -14.27
N PHE A 167 20.85 -25.55 -13.41
CA PHE A 167 21.12 -25.29 -11.99
C PHE A 167 22.60 -25.53 -11.67
N LEU A 168 23.34 -24.48 -11.31
CA LEU A 168 24.68 -24.63 -10.73
C LEU A 168 24.62 -24.35 -9.24
N GLN A 169 24.88 -25.36 -8.43
CA GLN A 169 25.16 -25.16 -7.01
C GLN A 169 26.64 -24.80 -6.88
N ASN A 170 26.97 -23.76 -6.10
CA ASN A 170 28.38 -23.48 -5.84
C ASN A 170 29.04 -24.59 -5.00
N ALA A 171 30.36 -24.67 -5.04
CA ALA A 171 31.14 -25.69 -4.31
C ALA A 171 30.96 -25.65 -2.77
N GLY A 172 30.36 -24.58 -2.22
CA GLY A 172 30.07 -24.45 -0.80
C GLY A 172 28.64 -24.82 -0.40
N ASP A 173 27.80 -25.27 -1.34
CA ASP A 173 26.38 -25.58 -1.14
C ASP A 173 25.54 -24.40 -0.60
N THR A 174 26.03 -23.16 -0.71
CA THR A 174 25.37 -21.96 -0.17
C THR A 174 24.50 -21.23 -1.18
N ASN A 175 24.68 -21.48 -2.48
CA ASN A 175 23.87 -20.85 -3.51
C ASN A 175 23.54 -21.79 -4.67
N ILE A 176 22.43 -21.48 -5.33
CA ILE A 176 22.03 -22.04 -6.61
C ILE A 176 21.97 -20.88 -7.59
N THR A 177 22.77 -20.94 -8.64
CA THR A 177 22.77 -19.96 -9.72
C THR A 177 21.99 -20.52 -10.90
N MET A 178 21.00 -19.76 -11.36
CA MET A 178 20.36 -19.97 -12.64
C MET A 178 21.16 -19.23 -13.71
N LEU A 179 21.58 -19.94 -14.76
CA LEU A 179 22.27 -19.31 -15.89
C LEU A 179 21.36 -18.31 -16.60
N ALA A 180 21.96 -17.33 -17.30
CA ALA A 180 21.22 -16.36 -18.09
C ALA A 180 20.23 -17.07 -19.05
N THR A 181 19.02 -16.54 -19.19
CA THR A 181 17.87 -17.11 -19.94
C THR A 181 17.13 -18.29 -19.30
N SER A 182 17.59 -18.79 -18.16
CA SER A 182 16.86 -19.81 -17.39
C SER A 182 15.65 -19.22 -16.66
N SER A 183 14.59 -20.01 -16.47
CA SER A 183 13.43 -19.67 -15.64
C SER A 183 13.14 -20.75 -14.60
N MET A 184 12.74 -20.37 -13.38
CA MET A 184 12.26 -21.29 -12.36
C MET A 184 10.79 -21.02 -12.09
N THR A 185 9.97 -22.07 -12.16
CA THR A 185 8.56 -22.02 -11.75
C THR A 185 8.40 -22.80 -10.46
N ILE A 186 7.95 -22.13 -9.40
CA ILE A 186 7.61 -22.76 -8.12
C ILE A 186 6.09 -22.79 -8.04
N LEU A 187 5.49 -23.99 -8.11
CA LEU A 187 4.02 -24.17 -8.04
C LEU A 187 3.48 -24.13 -6.60
N GLY A 188 4.37 -24.18 -5.60
CA GLY A 188 4.05 -24.13 -4.17
C GLY A 188 4.50 -22.84 -3.49
N ALA A 189 4.57 -22.88 -2.16
CA ALA A 189 5.12 -21.77 -1.38
C ALA A 189 6.63 -21.61 -1.65
N PHE A 190 7.07 -20.38 -1.80
CA PHE A 190 8.48 -20.01 -1.76
C PHE A 190 8.77 -19.35 -0.42
N GLU A 191 9.72 -19.91 0.33
CA GLU A 191 10.22 -19.35 1.58
C GLU A 191 11.71 -19.04 1.40
N ALA A 192 12.12 -17.81 1.70
CA ALA A 192 13.51 -17.42 1.77
C ALA A 192 13.85 -17.09 3.22
N GLY A 193 14.79 -17.84 3.82
CA GLY A 193 15.27 -17.59 5.18
C GLY A 193 16.13 -16.32 5.33
N GLY A 194 16.32 -15.55 4.26
CA GLY A 194 17.11 -14.33 4.21
C GLY A 194 16.56 -13.33 3.18
N ALA A 195 17.32 -12.27 2.91
CA ALA A 195 16.93 -11.23 1.96
C ALA A 195 16.81 -11.80 0.53
N VAL A 196 15.74 -11.41 -0.16
CA VAL A 196 15.55 -11.69 -1.60
C VAL A 196 15.89 -10.42 -2.36
N ALA A 197 16.97 -10.45 -3.15
CA ALA A 197 17.32 -9.37 -4.06
C ALA A 197 16.86 -9.73 -5.48
N LEU A 198 16.03 -8.87 -6.07
CA LEU A 198 15.62 -8.97 -7.47
C LEU A 198 16.32 -7.86 -8.24
N ARG A 199 16.92 -8.19 -9.39
CA ARG A 199 17.65 -7.21 -10.21
C ARG A 199 16.73 -6.33 -11.04
N ASP A 200 15.55 -6.85 -11.36
CA ASP A 200 14.51 -6.21 -12.16
C ASP A 200 13.19 -6.15 -11.36
N ASN A 201 12.07 -6.02 -12.05
CA ASN A 201 10.76 -5.83 -11.44
C ASN A 201 10.22 -7.09 -10.75
N LEU A 202 9.60 -6.90 -9.59
CA LEU A 202 8.68 -7.86 -9.00
C LEU A 202 7.26 -7.55 -9.49
N ALA A 203 6.66 -8.44 -10.26
CA ALA A 203 5.24 -8.37 -10.63
C ALA A 203 4.44 -9.37 -9.79
N VAL A 204 3.48 -8.88 -9.00
CA VAL A 204 2.56 -9.72 -8.23
C VAL A 204 1.14 -9.47 -8.73
N THR A 205 0.50 -10.49 -9.27
CA THR A 205 -0.88 -10.44 -9.78
C THR A 205 -1.91 -10.76 -8.69
N GLY A 206 -1.48 -11.42 -7.62
CA GLY A 206 -2.30 -11.78 -6.47
C GLY A 206 -2.25 -10.76 -5.33
N ILE A 207 -2.84 -11.15 -4.19
CA ILE A 207 -2.76 -10.39 -2.95
C ILE A 207 -1.33 -10.48 -2.40
N THR A 208 -0.76 -9.33 -2.04
CA THR A 208 0.50 -9.26 -1.30
C THR A 208 0.20 -8.84 0.13
N SER A 209 0.69 -9.59 1.11
CA SER A 209 0.70 -9.18 2.51
C SER A 209 2.14 -8.96 2.95
N LEU A 210 2.45 -7.75 3.40
CA LEU A 210 3.78 -7.36 3.86
C LEU A 210 3.67 -7.01 5.34
N ASN A 211 4.45 -7.68 6.19
CA ASN A 211 4.45 -7.47 7.63
C ASN A 211 5.75 -6.77 8.06
N GLY A 212 5.65 -5.90 9.05
CA GLY A 212 6.80 -5.15 9.58
C GLY A 212 7.01 -3.82 8.84
N ILE A 213 8.27 -3.39 8.76
CA ILE A 213 8.65 -2.14 8.07
C ILE A 213 8.73 -2.42 6.58
N ILE A 214 8.03 -1.59 5.79
CA ILE A 214 8.05 -1.64 4.34
C ILE A 214 8.66 -0.33 3.85
N ASN A 215 9.86 -0.41 3.28
CA ASN A 215 10.49 0.72 2.62
C ASN A 215 10.19 0.60 1.12
N LEU A 216 9.40 1.52 0.58
CA LEU A 216 9.10 1.61 -0.85
C LEU A 216 9.76 2.87 -1.39
N GLY A 217 10.74 2.66 -2.26
CA GLY A 217 11.67 3.71 -2.66
C GLY A 217 12.74 3.97 -1.59
N ASP A 218 13.99 4.08 -2.01
CA ASP A 218 15.15 4.39 -1.19
C ASP A 218 15.95 5.60 -1.68
N GLY A 219 15.54 6.20 -2.80
CA GLY A 219 16.19 7.33 -3.45
C GLY A 219 15.26 8.51 -3.74
N ALA A 220 15.88 9.67 -4.02
CA ALA A 220 15.16 10.83 -4.51
C ALA A 220 14.61 10.54 -5.92
N GLY A 221 13.28 10.58 -6.06
CA GLY A 221 12.58 10.35 -7.34
C GLY A 221 11.83 9.03 -7.43
N ASP A 222 11.92 8.15 -6.42
CA ASP A 222 11.10 6.95 -6.39
C ASP A 222 9.61 7.31 -6.31
N LEU A 223 8.82 6.62 -7.14
CA LEU A 223 7.40 6.87 -7.27
C LEU A 223 6.61 5.65 -6.80
N VAL A 224 5.78 5.85 -5.79
CA VAL A 224 4.75 4.90 -5.41
C VAL A 224 3.43 5.33 -6.05
N THR A 225 2.99 4.63 -7.08
CA THR A 225 1.69 4.88 -7.72
C THR A 225 0.64 3.92 -7.20
N MET A 226 -0.48 4.44 -6.73
CA MET A 226 -1.65 3.65 -6.32
C MET A 226 -2.81 3.99 -7.26
N MET A 227 -3.21 3.04 -8.10
CA MET A 227 -4.32 3.22 -9.05
C MET A 227 -5.70 2.93 -8.45
N ALA A 228 -5.73 2.34 -7.25
CA ALA A 228 -6.94 2.02 -6.50
C ALA A 228 -6.96 2.81 -5.18
N PRO A 229 -8.13 2.93 -4.51
CA PRO A 229 -8.22 3.60 -3.22
C PRO A 229 -7.25 3.01 -2.19
N LEU A 230 -6.52 3.89 -1.51
CA LEU A 230 -5.70 3.53 -0.36
C LEU A 230 -6.54 3.62 0.92
N THR A 231 -6.65 2.50 1.64
CA THR A 231 -7.23 2.47 2.99
C THR A 231 -6.11 2.21 3.99
N VAL A 232 -5.80 3.19 4.84
CA VAL A 232 -4.89 3.01 5.97
C VAL A 232 -5.71 2.69 7.21
N MET A 233 -5.61 1.45 7.71
CA MET A 233 -6.33 1.00 8.89
C MET A 233 -5.38 0.96 10.09
N GLY A 234 -5.74 1.59 11.20
CA GLY A 234 -4.96 1.58 12.44
C GLY A 234 -5.11 2.88 13.24
N THR A 235 -4.51 2.91 14.43
CA THR A 235 -4.46 4.11 15.29
C THR A 235 -3.27 5.02 14.98
N SER A 236 -2.41 4.63 14.03
CA SER A 236 -1.18 5.35 13.68
C SER A 236 -1.46 6.48 12.70
N SER A 237 -0.64 7.53 12.74
CA SER A 237 -0.71 8.68 11.84
C SER A 237 -0.13 8.36 10.45
N ILE A 238 -0.66 9.02 9.42
CA ILE A 238 0.05 9.22 8.15
C ILE A 238 0.91 10.46 8.32
N THR A 239 2.22 10.35 8.13
CA THR A 239 3.15 11.48 8.18
C THR A 239 3.69 11.74 6.79
N VAL A 240 3.53 12.97 6.29
CA VAL A 240 4.10 13.44 5.03
C VAL A 240 5.17 14.47 5.38
N GLN A 241 6.45 14.18 5.08
CA GLN A 241 7.57 15.06 5.41
C GLN A 241 7.75 16.23 4.41
N GLY A 242 7.00 16.21 3.31
CA GLY A 242 7.00 17.26 2.29
C GLY A 242 5.61 17.87 2.10
N ALA A 243 5.39 18.47 0.92
CA ALA A 243 4.08 18.99 0.56
C ALA A 243 3.08 17.85 0.33
N LEU A 244 1.84 18.03 0.81
CA LEU A 244 0.69 17.23 0.40
C LEU A 244 -0.11 18.02 -0.64
N GLU A 245 -0.12 17.53 -1.87
CA GLU A 245 -0.97 18.06 -2.94
C GLU A 245 -2.22 17.19 -3.10
N VAL A 246 -3.38 17.81 -3.17
CA VAL A 246 -4.67 17.13 -3.36
C VAL A 246 -5.40 17.83 -4.50
N ASP A 247 -5.44 17.21 -5.69
CA ASP A 247 -6.12 17.72 -6.89
C ASP A 247 -7.66 17.56 -6.83
N GLY A 248 -8.20 17.36 -5.63
CA GLY A 248 -9.61 17.04 -5.41
C GLY A 248 -10.08 17.44 -4.02
N ALA A 249 -11.24 16.92 -3.62
CA ALA A 249 -11.79 17.20 -2.30
C ALA A 249 -11.04 16.40 -1.22
N ALA A 250 -10.56 17.09 -0.19
CA ALA A 250 -10.14 16.47 1.07
C ALA A 250 -11.29 16.53 2.09
N LYS A 251 -11.64 15.40 2.69
CA LYS A 251 -12.61 15.32 3.78
C LYS A 251 -11.91 14.85 5.05
N PHE A 252 -12.03 15.63 6.11
CA PHE A 252 -11.53 15.28 7.43
C PHE A 252 -12.71 15.12 8.39
N ASP A 253 -12.95 13.88 8.83
CA ASP A 253 -14.02 13.57 9.79
C ASP A 253 -13.44 13.60 11.21
N GLY A 254 -13.54 14.74 11.88
CA GLY A 254 -13.02 14.92 13.23
C GLY A 254 -12.43 16.31 13.46
N SER A 255 -11.62 16.44 14.51
CA SER A 255 -10.86 17.67 14.77
C SER A 255 -9.67 17.75 13.83
N VAL A 256 -9.45 18.92 13.23
CA VAL A 256 -8.29 19.20 12.37
C VAL A 256 -7.52 20.35 13.00
N ALA A 257 -6.23 20.12 13.27
CA ALA A 257 -5.29 21.19 13.58
C ALA A 257 -4.55 21.56 12.28
N LEU A 258 -4.60 22.84 11.91
CA LEU A 258 -3.88 23.39 10.77
C LEU A 258 -2.94 24.47 11.30
N GLY A 259 -1.65 24.21 11.20
CA GLY A 259 -0.62 24.96 11.91
C GLY A 259 -0.48 24.52 13.37
N ASP A 260 0.76 24.46 13.85
CA ASP A 260 1.17 24.17 15.23
C ASP A 260 2.07 25.25 15.84
N ALA A 261 2.53 26.21 15.04
CA ALA A 261 3.36 27.33 15.45
C ALA A 261 2.68 28.69 15.18
N ALA A 262 3.11 29.73 15.91
CA ALA A 262 2.58 31.08 15.75
C ALA A 262 2.88 31.71 14.38
N GLU A 263 3.83 31.15 13.64
CA GLU A 263 4.25 31.62 12.31
C GLU A 263 3.48 30.92 11.18
N ASP A 264 2.67 29.90 11.48
CA ASP A 264 1.96 29.17 10.44
C ASP A 264 0.88 30.02 9.79
N LEU A 265 0.86 30.00 8.47
CA LEU A 265 -0.10 30.74 7.66
C LEU A 265 -1.05 29.78 6.94
N LEU A 266 -2.34 29.83 7.29
CA LEU A 266 -3.40 29.22 6.50
C LEU A 266 -3.95 30.23 5.49
N THR A 267 -3.69 30.00 4.20
CA THR A 267 -4.28 30.78 3.11
C THR A 267 -5.43 30.01 2.47
N VAL A 268 -6.63 30.60 2.48
CA VAL A 268 -7.81 30.04 1.80
C VAL A 268 -8.23 31.02 0.71
N ASN A 269 -7.89 30.70 -0.55
CA ASN A 269 -8.22 31.55 -1.70
C ASN A 269 -9.69 31.45 -2.13
N ALA A 270 -10.37 30.37 -1.74
CA ALA A 270 -11.77 30.12 -2.06
C ALA A 270 -12.71 30.63 -0.95
N GLN A 271 -14.02 30.54 -1.19
CA GLN A 271 -15.02 30.81 -0.15
C GLN A 271 -14.92 29.79 0.99
N SER A 272 -14.79 30.27 2.23
CA SER A 272 -14.91 29.45 3.45
C SER A 272 -16.33 29.54 4.02
N SER A 273 -16.89 28.41 4.47
CA SER A 273 -18.19 28.35 5.16
C SER A 273 -18.05 27.61 6.48
N PHE A 274 -18.51 28.23 7.57
CA PHE A 274 -18.56 27.64 8.90
C PHE A 274 -20.03 27.41 9.28
N VAL A 275 -20.47 26.15 9.29
CA VAL A 275 -21.87 25.78 9.57
C VAL A 275 -22.19 25.84 11.07
N GLY A 276 -21.19 25.62 11.92
CA GLY A 276 -21.26 25.82 13.36
C GLY A 276 -20.65 27.15 13.82
N GLY A 277 -20.69 27.40 15.13
CA GLY A 277 -20.00 28.56 15.70
C GLY A 277 -18.50 28.52 15.42
N SER A 278 -17.94 29.66 15.00
CA SER A 278 -16.49 29.87 14.84
C SER A 278 -15.98 30.77 15.95
N THR A 279 -14.76 30.51 16.45
CA THR A 279 -14.11 31.33 17.48
C THR A 279 -12.72 31.72 16.99
N PHE A 280 -12.39 33.01 17.11
CA PHE A 280 -11.07 33.55 16.78
C PHE A 280 -10.43 34.12 18.04
N THR A 281 -9.49 33.39 18.65
CA THR A 281 -8.90 33.77 19.95
C THR A 281 -8.03 35.02 19.86
N ALA A 282 -7.31 35.20 18.74
CA ALA A 282 -6.47 36.38 18.48
C ALA A 282 -7.22 37.50 17.73
N GLY A 283 -8.55 37.40 17.62
CA GLY A 283 -9.38 38.32 16.85
C GLY A 283 -9.57 37.92 15.38
N ALA A 284 -10.58 38.49 14.74
CA ALA A 284 -10.87 38.34 13.32
C ALA A 284 -10.76 39.70 12.63
N TYR A 285 -9.94 39.77 11.57
CA TYR A 285 -9.75 40.99 10.78
C TYR A 285 -10.41 40.85 9.40
N PHE A 286 -11.40 41.69 9.13
CA PHE A 286 -12.06 41.75 7.83
C PHE A 286 -11.54 42.97 7.07
N GLN A 287 -10.83 42.77 5.96
CA GLN A 287 -10.25 43.86 5.15
C GLN A 287 -11.27 44.50 4.18
N SER A 288 -12.46 43.92 4.06
CA SER A 288 -13.53 44.38 3.18
C SER A 288 -14.89 44.18 3.86
N ILE A 289 -15.97 44.19 3.09
CA ILE A 289 -17.35 44.10 3.59
C ILE A 289 -17.60 42.75 4.26
N SER A 290 -18.08 42.80 5.50
CA SER A 290 -18.74 41.67 6.17
C SER A 290 -20.25 41.89 6.15
N SER A 291 -20.98 40.97 5.54
CA SER A 291 -22.45 41.00 5.50
C SER A 291 -23.04 39.91 6.38
N PHE A 292 -24.01 40.29 7.21
CA PHE A 292 -24.77 39.35 8.05
C PHE A 292 -26.22 39.33 7.58
N SER A 293 -26.78 38.14 7.38
CA SER A 293 -28.17 37.98 6.90
C SER A 293 -29.22 38.39 7.93
N SER A 294 -28.82 38.58 9.19
CA SER A 294 -29.68 39.02 10.28
C SER A 294 -28.85 39.79 11.32
N ALA A 295 -29.41 40.86 11.86
CA ALA A 295 -28.81 41.61 12.96
C ALA A 295 -28.64 40.74 14.22
N ALA A 296 -29.51 39.73 14.42
CA ALA A 296 -29.42 38.81 15.55
C ALA A 296 -28.15 37.92 15.51
N ASN A 297 -27.52 37.80 14.33
CA ASN A 297 -26.29 37.02 14.17
C ASN A 297 -25.03 37.82 14.54
N ILE A 298 -25.17 39.12 14.83
CA ILE A 298 -24.09 39.97 15.29
C ILE A 298 -24.19 40.07 16.81
N HIS A 299 -23.46 39.21 17.52
CA HIS A 299 -23.29 39.35 18.96
C HIS A 299 -21.91 39.92 19.24
N VAL A 300 -21.87 41.18 19.66
CA VAL A 300 -20.67 41.79 20.19
C VAL A 300 -20.78 41.70 21.71
N ALA A 301 -20.10 40.73 22.30
CA ALA A 301 -20.06 40.57 23.75
C ALA A 301 -19.02 41.53 24.38
N GLY A 302 -19.12 41.69 25.70
CA GLY A 302 -18.30 42.64 26.47
C GLY A 302 -19.01 43.97 26.67
N GLY A 303 -18.23 44.98 27.07
CA GLY A 303 -18.75 46.28 27.47
C GLY A 303 -19.48 46.25 28.82
N THR A 304 -19.55 47.39 29.49
CA THR A 304 -20.41 47.59 30.67
C THR A 304 -21.68 48.34 30.29
N VAL A 305 -22.65 48.39 31.20
CA VAL A 305 -23.80 49.31 31.07
C VAL A 305 -23.25 50.72 30.78
N ASN A 306 -23.83 51.39 29.77
CA ASN A 306 -23.41 52.69 29.22
C ASN A 306 -22.14 52.67 28.35
N GLN A 307 -21.71 51.53 27.83
CA GLN A 307 -20.71 51.49 26.76
C GLN A 307 -21.37 51.26 25.41
N VAL A 308 -20.87 51.95 24.40
CA VAL A 308 -21.26 51.78 23.00
C VAL A 308 -20.02 51.41 22.19
N LEU A 309 -20.21 50.66 21.10
CA LEU A 309 -19.13 50.33 20.20
C LEU A 309 -18.72 51.58 19.41
N LYS A 310 -17.50 52.06 19.61
CA LYS A 310 -16.94 53.22 18.91
C LYS A 310 -15.79 52.78 18.03
N LYS A 311 -15.63 53.43 16.88
CA LYS A 311 -14.43 53.28 16.05
C LYS A 311 -13.25 53.92 16.78
N VAL A 312 -12.14 53.20 16.91
CA VAL A 312 -10.89 53.72 17.50
C VAL A 312 -9.86 54.11 16.43
N PRO A 313 -8.86 54.96 16.76
CA PRO A 313 -7.74 55.22 15.87
C PRO A 313 -7.07 53.91 15.43
N GLY A 314 -6.86 53.71 14.12
CA GLY A 314 -6.37 52.45 13.55
C GLY A 314 -7.44 51.54 12.95
N GLY A 315 -8.73 51.90 13.04
CA GLY A 315 -9.81 51.25 12.26
C GLY A 315 -10.54 50.10 12.98
N GLY A 316 -10.14 49.74 14.20
CA GLY A 316 -10.88 48.79 15.03
C GLY A 316 -12.14 49.39 15.66
N MET A 317 -12.92 48.53 16.31
CA MET A 317 -14.05 48.92 17.16
C MET A 317 -13.72 48.56 18.61
N ALA A 318 -13.95 49.48 19.55
CA ALA A 318 -13.80 49.22 20.97
C ALA A 318 -15.04 49.71 21.74
N TRP A 319 -15.33 49.05 22.86
CA TRP A 319 -16.28 49.55 23.83
C TRP A 319 -15.74 50.84 24.44
N GLY A 320 -16.42 51.95 24.23
CA GLY A 320 -16.15 53.20 24.90
C GLY A 320 -17.37 53.64 25.67
N ASP A 321 -17.18 54.26 26.84
CA ASP A 321 -18.31 54.85 27.56
C ASP A 321 -19.01 55.82 26.63
N ASP A 322 -20.33 55.77 26.63
CA ASP A 322 -21.23 56.60 25.84
C ASP A 322 -20.81 58.09 25.95
N ASN A 323 -20.34 58.48 27.13
CA ASN A 323 -20.04 59.86 27.54
C ASN A 323 -18.58 60.31 27.45
N THR A 324 -17.63 59.48 27.00
CA THR A 324 -16.19 59.86 26.98
C THR A 324 -15.82 61.00 26.02
N GLY A 325 -16.74 61.42 25.15
CA GLY A 325 -16.56 62.61 24.29
C GLY A 325 -17.35 63.85 24.73
N LEU A 326 -18.20 63.74 25.75
CA LEU A 326 -19.17 64.79 26.09
C LEU A 326 -19.30 64.92 27.61
N THR A 327 -18.20 65.23 28.28
CA THR A 327 -18.13 65.42 29.74
C THR A 327 -18.89 66.66 30.25
N ALA A 328 -19.59 67.39 29.38
CA ALA A 328 -20.17 68.70 29.68
C ALA A 328 -21.69 68.83 29.54
N LEU A 329 -22.45 67.79 29.13
CA LEU A 329 -23.88 67.95 28.79
C LEU A 329 -24.86 67.02 29.54
N GLY A 330 -24.56 66.70 30.80
CA GLY A 330 -25.52 66.06 31.71
C GLY A 330 -25.98 64.65 31.30
N THR A 331 -26.78 64.00 32.15
CA THR A 331 -27.31 62.64 31.89
C THR A 331 -28.33 62.65 30.75
N ALA A 332 -27.91 62.27 29.55
CA ALA A 332 -28.76 62.22 28.37
C ALA A 332 -29.87 61.15 28.49
N ARG A 333 -31.14 61.57 28.39
CA ARG A 333 -32.31 60.67 28.16
C ARG A 333 -32.89 60.80 26.75
N ARG A 334 -32.19 61.45 25.80
CA ARG A 334 -32.70 61.66 24.43
C ARG A 334 -31.63 61.37 23.38
N LEU A 335 -32.07 60.69 22.31
CA LEU A 335 -31.32 60.45 21.09
C LEU A 335 -30.88 61.80 20.48
N GLN A 336 -29.59 62.12 20.55
CA GLN A 336 -28.99 63.27 19.89
C GLN A 336 -28.16 62.78 18.70
N MET A 337 -28.45 63.30 17.50
CA MET A 337 -27.60 63.09 16.33
C MET A 337 -26.54 64.19 16.32
N VAL A 338 -25.31 63.82 16.64
CA VAL A 338 -24.12 64.70 16.54
C VAL A 338 -23.58 64.63 15.11
N ASN A 339 -22.92 65.69 14.64
CA ASN A 339 -22.26 65.73 13.34
C ASN A 339 -21.03 64.82 13.29
N ASP A 340 -20.53 64.57 12.09
CA ASP A 340 -19.38 63.69 11.84
C ASP A 340 -18.09 64.16 12.54
N THR A 341 -18.03 65.43 12.93
CA THR A 341 -16.92 66.06 13.67
C THR A 341 -17.10 66.00 15.20
N ASN A 342 -18.20 65.44 15.70
CA ASN A 342 -18.55 65.37 17.13
C ASN A 342 -18.57 66.74 17.86
N ASP A 343 -18.71 67.84 17.13
CA ASP A 343 -18.66 69.21 17.67
C ASP A 343 -19.98 69.98 17.52
N GLY A 344 -21.03 69.37 16.96
CA GLY A 344 -22.34 70.01 16.81
C GLY A 344 -23.47 69.02 16.58
N LEU A 345 -24.72 69.47 16.78
CA LEU A 345 -25.92 68.66 16.50
C LEU A 345 -26.36 68.83 15.04
N ILE A 346 -26.62 67.74 14.30
CA ILE A 346 -27.26 67.80 12.97
C ILE A 346 -28.77 67.63 13.14
N ASN A 347 -29.55 68.49 12.46
CA ASN A 347 -31.02 68.41 12.38
C ASN A 347 -31.79 68.54 13.72
N SER A 348 -31.20 69.14 14.76
CA SER A 348 -31.95 69.50 15.97
C SER A 348 -32.61 70.88 15.82
N ALA A 349 -33.94 70.96 15.98
CA ALA A 349 -34.70 72.22 15.92
C ALA A 349 -34.62 73.05 17.22
N PHE A 350 -34.05 72.47 18.28
CA PHE A 350 -33.93 73.11 19.59
C PHE A 350 -32.48 72.99 20.09
N LEU A 351 -31.94 74.11 20.56
CA LEU A 351 -30.65 74.21 21.23
C LEU A 351 -30.90 74.58 22.69
N GLN A 352 -30.60 73.70 23.63
CA GLN A 352 -30.57 74.06 25.04
C GLN A 352 -29.19 74.63 25.36
N ASN A 353 -29.12 75.77 26.04
CA ASN A 353 -27.84 76.32 26.47
C ASN A 353 -27.21 75.42 27.54
N ALA A 354 -25.90 75.55 27.74
CA ALA A 354 -25.14 74.73 28.70
C ALA A 354 -25.56 74.88 30.18
N GLY A 355 -26.44 75.85 30.49
CA GLY A 355 -26.97 76.07 31.84
C GLY A 355 -28.40 75.60 32.02
N ASP A 356 -28.99 74.90 31.04
CA ASP A 356 -30.40 74.47 31.01
C ASP A 356 -31.43 75.60 31.18
N THR A 357 -31.01 76.86 31.08
CA THR A 357 -31.84 78.03 31.35
C THR A 357 -32.60 78.49 30.12
N ASN A 358 -32.06 78.26 28.92
CA ASN A 358 -32.67 78.72 27.67
C ASN A 358 -32.78 77.58 26.66
N ILE A 359 -33.92 77.51 25.98
CA ILE A 359 -34.09 76.75 24.75
C ILE A 359 -34.19 77.76 23.60
N THR A 360 -33.21 77.77 22.72
CA THR A 360 -33.20 78.60 21.51
C THR A 360 -33.72 77.78 20.33
N MET A 361 -34.76 78.30 19.68
CA MET A 361 -35.18 77.82 18.36
C MET A 361 -34.36 78.52 17.28
N LEU A 362 -33.91 77.76 16.28
CA LEU A 362 -33.18 78.34 15.15
C LEU A 362 -34.10 79.22 14.29
N ALA A 363 -33.54 80.24 13.64
CA ALA A 363 -34.26 81.33 12.96
C ALA A 363 -35.22 80.90 11.83
N THR A 364 -35.16 79.65 11.38
CA THR A 364 -36.03 79.10 10.33
C THR A 364 -37.04 78.07 10.86
N SER A 365 -37.15 77.90 12.18
CA SER A 365 -38.03 76.92 12.82
C SER A 365 -39.32 77.58 13.31
N SER A 366 -40.44 76.85 13.25
CA SER A 366 -41.72 77.24 13.87
C SER A 366 -42.04 76.34 15.06
N MET A 367 -42.71 76.89 16.08
CA MET A 367 -43.25 76.13 17.20
C MET A 367 -44.77 76.15 17.13
N THR A 368 -45.37 74.98 17.06
CA THR A 368 -46.81 74.81 17.26
C THR A 368 -47.04 74.22 18.64
N VAL A 369 -47.61 75.00 19.56
CA VAL A 369 -48.06 74.51 20.86
C VAL A 369 -49.53 74.16 20.73
N LEU A 370 -49.86 72.86 20.75
CA LEU A 370 -51.24 72.37 20.65
C LEU A 370 -52.07 72.56 21.93
N GLY A 371 -51.48 73.15 22.97
CA GLY A 371 -52.12 73.44 24.27
C GLY A 371 -51.76 74.85 24.77
N ALA A 372 -51.85 75.06 26.09
CA ALA A 372 -51.50 76.35 26.69
C ALA A 372 -49.98 76.60 26.63
N PHE A 373 -49.58 77.77 26.15
CA PHE A 373 -48.23 78.29 26.35
C PHE A 373 -48.22 79.12 27.64
N GLY A 374 -47.58 78.60 28.68
CA GLY A 374 -47.39 79.29 29.96
C GLY A 374 -45.97 79.82 30.09
N ALA A 375 -45.83 81.12 30.32
CA ALA A 375 -44.56 81.74 30.69
C ALA A 375 -44.65 82.27 32.12
N GLY A 376 -43.72 81.86 32.99
CA GLY A 376 -43.65 82.32 34.38
C GLY A 376 -43.04 83.72 34.56
N GLY A 377 -42.60 84.36 33.47
CA GLY A 377 -42.00 85.69 33.44
C GLY A 377 -42.44 86.47 32.21
N ALA A 378 -41.74 87.56 31.90
CA ALA A 378 -42.03 88.40 30.74
C ALA A 378 -41.91 87.59 29.42
N VAL A 379 -42.85 87.81 28.51
CA VAL A 379 -42.79 87.30 27.13
C VAL A 379 -42.56 88.48 26.20
N GLU A 380 -41.39 88.54 25.59
CA GLU A 380 -41.08 89.51 24.53
C GLU A 380 -41.39 88.89 23.17
N LEU A 381 -42.27 89.53 22.40
CA LEU A 381 -42.58 89.16 21.01
C LEU A 381 -42.01 90.25 20.10
N GLY A 382 -41.01 89.91 19.29
CA GLY A 382 -40.26 90.91 18.52
C GLY A 382 -41.04 91.60 17.40
N ASN A 383 -42.13 91.01 16.91
CA ASN A 383 -42.93 91.54 15.80
C ASN A 383 -44.43 91.59 16.16
N THR A 384 -45.25 90.73 15.56
CA THR A 384 -46.71 90.78 15.68
C THR A 384 -47.23 89.64 16.54
N LEU A 385 -48.14 89.96 17.48
CA LEU A 385 -49.02 88.99 18.12
C LEU A 385 -50.37 88.97 17.40
N THR A 386 -50.69 87.86 16.73
CA THR A 386 -52.02 87.61 16.17
C THR A 386 -52.74 86.61 17.07
N VAL A 387 -53.82 87.04 17.71
CA VAL A 387 -54.72 86.15 18.47
C VAL A 387 -55.98 85.94 17.63
N ALA A 388 -56.33 84.68 17.35
CA ALA A 388 -57.46 84.35 16.49
C ALA A 388 -58.82 84.60 17.16
N ASP A 389 -58.87 84.43 18.49
CA ASP A 389 -60.07 84.62 19.32
C ASP A 389 -59.82 85.72 20.37
N ASN A 390 -60.44 85.62 21.54
CA ASN A 390 -60.31 86.61 22.61
C ASN A 390 -58.90 86.65 23.21
N ALA A 391 -58.29 87.82 23.22
CA ALA A 391 -57.15 88.13 24.06
C ALA A 391 -57.65 88.69 25.39
N GLN A 392 -57.41 87.98 26.49
CA GLN A 392 -57.61 88.50 27.84
C GLN A 392 -56.27 89.03 28.36
N LEU A 393 -56.19 90.33 28.64
CA LEU A 393 -55.08 90.90 29.38
C LEU A 393 -55.47 90.85 30.86
N GLY A 394 -54.66 90.15 31.66
CA GLY A 394 -54.87 89.96 33.09
C GLY A 394 -55.77 88.77 33.44
N ASN A 395 -55.59 88.24 34.64
CA ASN A 395 -56.40 87.18 35.22
C ASN A 395 -57.21 87.62 36.45
N ALA A 396 -56.99 88.84 36.95
CA ALA A 396 -57.72 89.43 38.06
C ALA A 396 -58.21 90.86 37.76
N THR A 397 -59.29 91.27 38.40
CA THR A 397 -59.85 92.63 38.25
C THR A 397 -58.96 93.74 38.84
N SER A 398 -57.95 93.35 39.61
CA SER A 398 -56.91 94.23 40.15
C SER A 398 -55.73 94.43 39.20
N ASP A 399 -55.66 93.66 38.11
CA ASP A 399 -54.53 93.75 37.19
C ASP A 399 -54.57 95.10 36.46
N ILE A 400 -53.43 95.79 36.44
CA ILE A 400 -53.28 97.07 35.76
C ILE A 400 -52.61 96.78 34.42
N HIS A 401 -53.30 97.12 33.33
CA HIS A 401 -52.79 96.97 31.98
C HIS A 401 -52.48 98.32 31.37
N ALA A 402 -51.34 98.41 30.70
CA ALA A 402 -50.96 99.56 29.92
C ALA A 402 -50.58 99.13 28.51
N VAL A 403 -51.01 99.92 27.53
CA VAL A 403 -50.65 99.75 26.13
C VAL A 403 -49.84 100.97 25.72
N ASN A 404 -48.57 100.76 25.39
CA ASN A 404 -47.60 101.80 24.98
C ASN A 404 -47.31 102.90 26.02
N ARG A 405 -47.47 102.62 27.31
CA ARG A 405 -47.04 103.51 28.40
C ARG A 405 -46.85 102.74 29.71
N GLU A 406 -46.28 103.40 30.72
CA GLU A 406 -46.23 102.85 32.07
C GLU A 406 -47.64 102.77 32.69
N PRO A 407 -47.95 101.69 33.43
CA PRO A 407 -49.19 101.56 34.21
C PRO A 407 -49.36 102.72 35.21
N GLU A 408 -50.57 103.29 35.27
CA GLU A 408 -50.92 104.32 36.26
C GLU A 408 -51.85 103.74 37.33
N ALA A 409 -51.55 104.03 38.60
CA ALA A 409 -52.37 103.58 39.71
C ALA A 409 -53.81 104.14 39.61
N GLY A 410 -54.80 103.25 39.67
CA GLY A 410 -56.23 103.59 39.57
C GLY A 410 -56.77 103.70 38.15
N VAL A 411 -55.97 103.43 37.11
CA VAL A 411 -56.41 103.43 35.71
C VAL A 411 -56.52 101.99 35.20
N ALA A 412 -57.73 101.56 34.83
CA ALA A 412 -57.97 100.19 34.36
C ALA A 412 -57.41 99.93 32.95
N LEU A 413 -57.38 100.96 32.09
CA LEU A 413 -56.78 100.91 30.76
C LEU A 413 -56.16 102.26 30.45
N SER A 414 -54.84 102.28 30.30
CA SER A 414 -54.11 103.48 29.87
C SER A 414 -53.49 103.23 28.50
N VAL A 415 -53.86 104.07 27.53
CA VAL A 415 -53.37 104.00 26.15
C VAL A 415 -52.74 105.33 25.79
N ASP A 416 -51.48 105.31 25.34
CA ASP A 416 -50.77 106.49 24.83
C ASP A 416 -50.55 106.38 23.33
N SER A 417 -50.63 107.51 22.64
CA SER A 417 -50.27 107.65 21.22
C SER A 417 -48.81 108.00 21.01
N GLY A 418 -48.04 108.21 22.09
CA GLY A 418 -46.68 108.75 22.01
C GLY A 418 -46.64 110.21 21.55
N GLY A 419 -47.75 110.96 21.71
CA GLY A 419 -47.82 112.39 21.41
C GLY A 419 -47.99 112.79 19.94
N ALA A 420 -48.20 111.85 19.01
CA ALA A 420 -48.43 112.18 17.60
C ALA A 420 -49.87 112.72 17.38
N SER A 421 -49.99 114.04 17.16
CA SER A 421 -51.27 114.70 16.82
C SER A 421 -51.92 114.05 15.60
N GLY A 422 -53.22 113.80 15.69
CA GLY A 422 -54.02 113.29 14.58
C GLY A 422 -54.14 111.77 14.49
N ASN A 423 -53.38 110.99 15.27
CA ASN A 423 -53.53 109.55 15.34
C ASN A 423 -54.62 109.13 16.34
N TYR A 424 -55.33 108.04 16.00
CA TYR A 424 -56.26 107.44 16.95
C TYR A 424 -55.46 106.60 17.95
N VAL A 425 -55.59 106.95 19.23
CA VAL A 425 -54.92 106.28 20.35
C VAL A 425 -55.63 104.96 20.67
N ALA A 426 -56.96 104.98 20.60
CA ALA A 426 -57.78 103.78 20.65
C ALA A 426 -59.00 103.98 19.73
N LYS A 427 -59.37 102.92 19.02
CA LYS A 427 -60.64 102.83 18.31
C LYS A 427 -61.41 101.65 18.86
N PHE A 428 -62.61 101.91 19.34
CA PHE A 428 -63.54 100.91 19.81
C PHE A 428 -64.56 100.71 18.70
N TYR A 429 -64.59 99.52 18.11
CA TYR A 429 -65.56 99.15 17.10
C TYR A 429 -66.67 98.31 17.74
N SER A 430 -67.91 98.52 17.35
CA SER A 430 -69.06 97.67 17.69
C SER A 430 -69.80 97.34 16.40
N ASN A 431 -70.07 96.05 16.17
CA ASN A 431 -70.70 95.55 14.95
C ASN A 431 -70.01 96.03 13.65
N GLY A 432 -68.67 96.03 13.64
CA GLY A 432 -67.87 96.49 12.49
C GLY A 432 -67.87 98.01 12.25
N SER A 433 -68.63 98.77 13.04
CA SER A 433 -68.69 100.23 12.97
C SER A 433 -67.86 100.85 14.08
N LEU A 434 -67.22 101.99 13.81
CA LEU A 434 -66.50 102.74 14.85
C LEU A 434 -67.51 103.26 15.88
N ALA A 435 -67.50 102.70 17.08
CA ALA A 435 -68.44 103.03 18.15
C ALA A 435 -67.93 104.16 19.04
N ALA A 436 -66.64 104.14 19.36
CA ALA A 436 -65.98 105.22 20.08
C ALA A 436 -64.52 105.32 19.63
N TRP A 437 -63.92 106.48 19.83
CA TRP A 437 -62.50 106.66 19.59
C TRP A 437 -61.91 107.66 20.57
N LEU A 438 -60.64 107.45 20.88
CA LEU A 438 -59.79 108.40 21.55
C LEU A 438 -58.75 108.85 20.53
N ARG A 439 -58.72 110.15 20.24
CA ARG A 439 -57.75 110.77 19.34
C ARG A 439 -57.11 111.91 20.09
N THR A 440 -55.79 111.97 20.03
CA THR A 440 -55.02 113.10 20.53
C THR A 440 -55.36 114.31 19.68
N LYS A 441 -55.75 115.40 20.33
CA LYS A 441 -56.00 116.68 19.65
C LYS A 441 -54.73 117.19 18.99
#